data_AF-A0A0V0ZPH1-F1
#
_entry.id   AF-A0A0V0ZPH1-F1
#
_cell.length_a   1.000
_cell.length_b   1.000
_cell.length_c   1.000
_cell.angle_alpha   90.00
_cell.angle_beta   90.00
_cell.angle_gamma   90.00
#
_symmetry.space_group_name_H-M   'P 1'
#
loop_
_entity.id
_entity.type
_entity.pdbx_description
1 polymer ?
#
loop_
_entity_poly.entity_id
_entity_poly.type
_entity_poly.pdbx_seq_one_letter_code
_entity_poly.pdbx_strand_id
1 'polypeptide(L)'
;MPAFGTLKQYIPKKPKKWGIKVNAWTGVSGLLYNFCFYEGIHTIGTIRRNRLKITPLKTEKELKRAGRGAFHVCTTVENNLCIVRWYDSGVVDLSSTYVCRQPVCKVKRWNKKEKTLVDVSFPAIVKEYNKEVENGKEVFFWTLHVAVVNGWLQYKRDLKTSDAASGSQKDLMQFTLDVAEALTKVNKAYARKSRGRVSVTANTETSRRRVRRPEPTKLFYDLS
;
A
#
# COMPACT_ATOMS: atom_id res chain seq x y z
N MET A 1 20.16 0.27 22.28
CA MET A 1 19.22 0.42 21.14
C MET A 1 18.18 1.45 21.53
N PRO A 2 18.12 2.64 20.92
CA PRO A 2 17.09 3.62 21.27
C PRO A 2 15.71 3.07 20.91
N ALA A 3 14.74 3.27 21.79
CA ALA A 3 13.35 2.92 21.54
C ALA A 3 12.83 3.76 20.37
N PHE A 4 12.52 3.13 19.25
CA PHE A 4 12.01 3.80 18.07
C PHE A 4 10.63 4.43 18.36
N GLY A 5 10.51 5.73 18.10
CA GLY A 5 9.30 6.52 18.33
C GLY A 5 8.13 6.08 17.43
N THR A 6 6.91 6.24 17.94
CA THR A 6 5.70 5.99 17.16
C THR A 6 5.32 7.24 16.37
N LEU A 7 4.97 7.09 15.09
CA LEU A 7 4.55 8.20 14.20
C LEU A 7 3.43 9.10 14.76
N LYS A 8 2.61 8.57 15.68
CA LYS A 8 1.60 9.34 16.43
C LYS A 8 2.16 9.85 17.75
N GLN A 9 1.95 11.13 18.01
CA GLN A 9 2.38 11.81 19.22
C GLN A 9 1.18 12.26 20.05
N TYR A 10 1.36 12.27 21.38
CA TYR A 10 0.40 12.84 22.31
C TYR A 10 0.59 14.35 22.42
N ILE A 11 -0.49 15.12 22.19
CA ILE A 11 -0.52 16.57 22.27
C ILE A 11 -1.71 16.99 23.14
N PRO A 12 -1.50 17.26 24.45
CA PRO A 12 -2.60 17.40 25.42
C PRO A 12 -3.53 18.58 25.14
N LYS A 13 -3.02 19.66 24.53
CA LYS A 13 -3.76 20.90 24.25
C LYS A 13 -4.53 20.87 22.92
N LYS A 14 -4.51 19.75 22.16
CA LYS A 14 -5.23 19.64 20.89
C LYS A 14 -6.56 18.91 21.09
N PRO A 15 -7.62 19.26 20.32
CA PRO A 15 -8.92 18.58 20.40
C PRO A 15 -8.80 17.06 20.22
N LYS A 16 -8.00 16.64 19.22
CA LYS A 16 -7.53 15.25 19.10
C LYS A 16 -6.15 15.14 19.73
N LYS A 17 -6.10 14.52 20.91
CA LYS A 17 -4.87 14.43 21.72
C LYS A 17 -3.81 13.47 21.14
N TRP A 18 -4.18 12.54 20.27
CA TRP A 18 -3.26 11.60 19.63
C TRP A 18 -3.32 11.74 18.11
N GLY A 19 -2.19 12.07 17.47
CA GLY A 19 -2.16 12.26 16.02
C GLY A 19 -0.76 12.38 15.44
N ILE A 20 -0.68 12.38 14.11
CA ILE A 20 0.56 12.60 13.38
C ILE A 20 0.87 14.10 13.39
N LYS A 21 2.08 14.46 13.83
CA LYS A 21 2.53 15.85 13.87
C LYS A 21 3.22 16.20 12.54
N VAL A 22 2.72 17.24 11.88
CA VAL A 22 3.24 17.77 10.63
C VAL A 22 3.62 19.23 10.84
N ASN A 23 4.86 19.59 10.51
CA ASN A 23 5.27 20.97 10.37
C ASN A 23 4.98 21.40 8.93
N ALA A 24 4.37 22.56 8.73
CA ALA A 24 4.02 23.07 7.41
C ALA A 24 4.57 24.49 7.25
N TRP A 25 5.08 24.79 6.05
CA TRP A 25 5.48 26.12 5.63
C TRP A 25 4.40 26.69 4.73
N THR A 26 3.78 27.77 5.19
CA THR A 26 2.68 28.43 4.51
C THR A 26 2.99 29.89 4.25
N GLY A 27 2.56 30.42 3.11
CA GLY A 27 2.61 31.86 2.85
C GLY A 27 1.55 32.63 3.64
N VAL A 28 1.67 33.96 3.65
CA VAL A 28 0.66 34.87 4.20
C VAL A 28 -0.72 34.69 3.56
N SER A 29 -0.77 34.17 2.32
CA SER A 29 -2.02 33.85 1.62
C SER A 29 -2.65 32.51 2.06
N GLY A 30 -2.06 31.80 3.03
CA GLY A 30 -2.49 30.48 3.48
C GLY A 30 -2.11 29.32 2.56
N LEU A 31 -1.38 29.57 1.46
CA LEU A 31 -0.90 28.52 0.57
C LEU A 31 0.18 27.71 1.26
N LEU A 32 0.01 26.38 1.28
CA LEU A 32 1.00 25.46 1.81
C LEU A 32 2.01 25.13 0.71
N TYR A 33 3.27 25.50 0.94
CA TYR A 33 4.38 25.30 -0.01
C TYR A 33 5.20 24.04 0.28
N ASN A 34 5.44 23.78 1.56
CA ASN A 34 6.23 22.63 1.98
C ASN A 34 5.71 22.10 3.31
N PHE A 35 5.94 20.81 3.57
CA PHE A 35 5.62 20.19 4.85
C PHE A 35 6.60 19.07 5.16
N CYS A 36 6.84 18.83 6.44
CA CYS A 36 7.62 17.71 6.92
C CYS A 36 6.94 17.04 8.12
N PHE A 37 7.03 15.72 8.18
CA PHE A 37 6.62 14.96 9.36
C PHE A 37 7.64 15.18 10.47
N TYR A 38 7.14 15.35 11.70
CA TYR A 38 8.00 15.63 12.85
C TYR A 38 8.91 14.45 13.21
N GLU A 39 8.45 13.21 12.98
CA GLU A 39 9.30 12.01 13.00
C GLU A 39 9.51 11.51 11.58
N GLY A 40 10.71 10.98 11.30
CA GLY A 40 11.06 10.44 9.99
C GLY A 40 10.13 9.30 9.57
N ILE A 41 9.98 9.12 8.25
CA ILE A 41 9.20 8.02 7.69
C ILE A 41 10.05 6.75 7.78
N HIS A 42 9.68 5.86 8.69
CA HIS A 42 10.29 4.54 8.77
C HIS A 42 9.57 3.59 7.82
N THR A 43 10.32 2.82 7.04
CA THR A 43 9.74 2.00 5.97
C THR A 43 9.45 0.59 6.47
N ILE A 44 8.16 0.26 6.54
CA ILE A 44 7.68 -1.13 6.56
C ILE A 44 6.81 -1.31 5.33
N GLY A 45 7.07 -2.36 4.56
CA GLY A 45 6.35 -2.58 3.31
C GLY A 45 6.18 -4.06 2.99
N THR A 46 5.14 -4.35 2.21
CA THR A 46 5.01 -5.66 1.56
C THR A 46 5.95 -5.72 0.36
N ILE A 47 6.77 -6.77 0.28
CA ILE A 47 7.60 -7.04 -0.88
C ILE A 47 6.95 -8.13 -1.73
N ARG A 48 6.92 -7.96 -3.05
CA ARG A 48 6.50 -9.05 -3.95
C ARG A 48 7.62 -10.07 -4.09
N ARG A 49 7.27 -11.36 -4.01
CA ARG A 49 8.23 -12.49 -4.15
C ARG A 49 9.14 -12.39 -5.39
N ASN A 50 8.62 -11.88 -6.51
CA ASN A 50 9.41 -11.69 -7.74
C ASN A 50 10.57 -10.69 -7.60
N ARG A 51 10.63 -9.94 -6.51
CA ARG A 51 11.72 -9.02 -6.14
C ARG A 51 12.73 -9.64 -5.16
N LEU A 52 12.50 -10.87 -4.69
CA LEU A 52 13.29 -11.56 -3.64
C LEU A 52 13.96 -12.85 -4.16
N LYS A 53 14.28 -12.92 -5.46
CA LYS A 53 14.71 -14.18 -6.12
C LYS A 53 15.99 -14.81 -5.54
N ILE A 54 16.81 -14.02 -4.85
CA ILE A 54 18.12 -14.43 -4.32
C ILE A 54 18.04 -14.76 -2.81
N THR A 55 16.90 -14.49 -2.14
CA THR A 55 16.79 -14.57 -0.68
C THR A 55 16.44 -16.00 -0.22
N PRO A 56 17.18 -16.57 0.77
CA PRO A 56 16.90 -17.91 1.32
C PRO A 56 15.65 -17.89 2.21
N LEU A 57 14.47 -17.83 1.60
CA LEU A 57 13.18 -17.83 2.29
C LEU A 57 12.45 -19.14 2.07
N LYS A 58 11.92 -19.72 3.15
CA LYS A 58 11.07 -20.94 3.11
C LYS A 58 10.02 -20.88 2.01
N THR A 59 9.76 -22.02 1.37
CA THR A 59 8.75 -22.10 0.32
C THR A 59 7.35 -21.95 0.89
N GLU A 60 6.39 -21.54 0.06
CA GLU A 60 4.98 -21.49 0.47
C GLU A 60 4.46 -22.87 0.89
N LYS A 61 4.97 -23.95 0.28
CA LYS A 61 4.60 -25.33 0.63
C LYS A 61 5.08 -25.72 2.04
N GLU A 62 6.28 -25.29 2.43
CA GLU A 62 6.80 -25.53 3.78
C GLU A 62 6.00 -24.77 4.84
N LEU A 63 5.66 -23.51 4.59
CA LEU A 63 4.90 -22.71 5.55
C LEU A 63 3.46 -23.18 5.69
N LYS A 64 2.83 -23.63 4.59
CA LYS A 64 1.51 -24.26 4.65
C LYS A 64 1.52 -25.54 5.50
N ARG A 65 2.58 -26.35 5.39
CA ARG A 65 2.76 -27.55 6.21
C ARG A 65 2.99 -27.22 7.69
N ALA A 66 3.73 -26.15 7.98
CA ALA A 66 3.99 -25.69 9.34
C ALA A 66 2.75 -25.09 10.05
N GLY A 67 1.64 -24.91 9.33
CA GLY A 67 0.38 -24.45 9.89
C GLY A 67 0.20 -22.93 9.86
N ARG A 68 -1.05 -22.50 10.08
CA ARG A 68 -1.43 -21.08 10.07
C ARG A 68 -0.68 -20.33 11.16
N GLY A 69 -0.08 -19.20 10.80
CA GLY A 69 0.77 -18.40 11.66
C GLY A 69 2.27 -18.67 11.50
N ALA A 70 2.66 -19.72 10.79
CA ALA A 70 4.07 -20.02 10.53
C ALA A 70 4.77 -18.84 9.83
N PHE A 71 6.02 -18.59 10.23
CA PHE A 71 6.83 -17.56 9.61
C PHE A 71 8.29 -17.96 9.49
N HIS A 72 8.99 -17.29 8.58
CA HIS A 72 10.42 -17.37 8.39
C HIS A 72 11.01 -15.96 8.37
N VAL A 73 12.13 -15.77 9.07
CA VAL A 73 12.82 -14.49 9.15
C VAL A 73 14.16 -14.64 8.44
N CYS A 74 14.47 -13.69 7.57
CA CYS A 74 15.78 -13.55 6.96
C CYS A 74 16.25 -12.13 7.21
N THR A 75 17.45 -11.98 7.75
CA THR A 75 18.10 -10.69 7.95
C THR A 75 19.28 -10.58 7.00
N THR A 76 19.54 -9.41 6.43
CA THR A 76 20.76 -9.18 5.65
C THR A 76 22.00 -9.21 6.56
N VAL A 77 23.16 -9.52 5.98
CA VAL A 77 24.43 -9.73 6.71
C VAL A 77 24.83 -8.51 7.57
N GLU A 78 24.36 -7.32 7.19
CA GLU A 78 24.60 -6.06 7.90
C GLU A 78 23.50 -5.68 8.92
N ASN A 79 22.50 -6.54 9.17
CA ASN A 79 21.37 -6.29 10.08
C ASN A 79 20.48 -5.05 9.76
N ASN A 80 20.70 -4.38 8.63
CA ASN A 80 19.97 -3.17 8.26
C ASN A 80 18.57 -3.44 7.68
N LEU A 81 18.31 -4.67 7.20
CA LEU A 81 17.03 -5.03 6.59
C LEU A 81 16.58 -6.41 7.05
N CYS A 82 15.37 -6.43 7.60
CA CYS A 82 14.69 -7.62 8.03
C CYS A 82 13.57 -7.99 7.08
N ILE A 83 13.53 -9.24 6.64
CA ILE A 83 12.47 -9.78 5.79
C ILE A 83 11.77 -10.89 6.56
N VAL A 84 10.46 -10.75 6.72
CA VAL A 84 9.60 -11.74 7.38
C VAL A 84 8.60 -12.26 6.37
N ARG A 85 8.67 -13.56 6.12
CA ARG A 85 7.64 -14.29 5.38
C ARG A 85 6.67 -14.91 6.36
N TRP A 86 5.39 -14.54 6.31
CA TRP A 86 4.35 -14.99 7.23
C TRP A 86 3.19 -15.65 6.49
N TYR A 87 2.65 -16.73 7.04
CA TYR A 87 1.52 -17.46 6.49
C TYR A 87 0.28 -17.30 7.36
N ASP A 88 -0.80 -16.76 6.79
CA ASP A 88 -2.13 -16.69 7.40
C ASP A 88 -3.17 -17.34 6.47
N SER A 89 -4.00 -16.54 5.80
CA SER A 89 -4.85 -17.01 4.70
C SER A 89 -4.08 -17.23 3.39
N GLY A 90 -2.91 -16.59 3.28
CA GLY A 90 -1.94 -16.71 2.21
C GLY A 90 -0.55 -16.33 2.72
N VAL A 91 0.47 -16.48 1.88
CA VAL A 91 1.85 -16.09 2.23
C VAL A 91 2.06 -14.62 1.90
N VAL A 92 2.56 -13.86 2.87
CA VAL A 92 2.92 -12.44 2.73
C VAL A 92 4.39 -12.28 3.10
N ASP A 93 5.11 -11.53 2.26
CA ASP A 93 6.48 -11.11 2.52
C ASP A 93 6.48 -9.65 2.97
N LEU A 94 6.98 -9.39 4.17
CA LEU A 94 7.15 -8.06 4.74
C LEU A 94 8.63 -7.75 4.89
N SER A 95 9.01 -6.49 4.69
CA SER A 95 10.33 -5.99 5.02
C SER A 95 10.27 -4.79 5.93
N SER A 96 11.24 -4.67 6.82
CA SER A 96 11.42 -3.52 7.68
C SER A 96 12.90 -3.31 7.99
N THR A 97 13.29 -2.06 8.15
CA THR A 97 14.64 -1.68 8.59
C THR A 97 14.80 -1.61 10.11
N TYR A 98 13.70 -1.78 10.87
CA TYR A 98 13.71 -1.53 12.32
C TYR A 98 12.88 -2.53 13.15
N VAL A 99 12.00 -3.33 12.54
CA VAL A 99 11.20 -4.37 13.23
C VAL A 99 11.33 -5.72 12.53
N CYS A 100 11.76 -6.73 13.28
CA CYS A 100 11.80 -8.12 12.79
C CYS A 100 10.68 -8.98 13.37
N ARG A 101 10.98 -9.62 14.51
CA ARG A 101 10.27 -10.81 15.01
C ARG A 101 9.63 -10.57 16.37
N GLN A 102 10.35 -9.95 17.29
CA GLN A 102 9.93 -9.84 18.68
C GLN A 102 9.23 -8.49 18.97
N PRO A 103 8.23 -8.49 19.86
CA PRO A 103 7.59 -9.66 20.48
C PRO A 103 6.64 -10.39 19.53
N VAL A 104 6.59 -11.73 19.61
CA VAL A 104 5.59 -12.53 18.90
C VAL A 104 4.36 -12.65 19.80
N CYS A 105 3.23 -12.12 19.36
CA CYS A 105 1.97 -12.21 20.09
C CYS A 105 1.12 -13.35 19.53
N LYS A 106 0.16 -13.88 20.29
CA LYS A 106 -0.95 -14.67 19.73
C LYS A 106 -2.14 -13.72 19.53
N VAL A 107 -2.75 -13.76 18.35
CA VAL A 107 -3.96 -12.96 18.05
C VAL A 107 -5.05 -13.90 17.56
N LYS A 108 -6.25 -13.74 18.13
CA LYS A 108 -7.44 -14.46 17.67
C LYS A 108 -7.82 -13.99 16.27
N ARG A 109 -7.83 -14.90 15.30
CA ARG A 109 -8.25 -14.63 13.92
C ARG A 109 -9.36 -15.57 13.52
N TRP A 110 -10.35 -15.05 12.81
CA TRP A 110 -11.42 -15.85 12.25
C TRP A 110 -10.88 -16.86 11.24
N ASN A 111 -11.26 -18.13 11.38
CA ASN A 111 -11.05 -19.17 10.39
C ASN A 111 -12.36 -19.40 9.64
N LYS A 112 -12.39 -19.06 8.35
CA LYS A 112 -13.60 -19.22 7.53
C LYS A 112 -14.00 -20.69 7.35
N LYS A 113 -13.04 -21.62 7.38
CA LYS A 113 -13.30 -23.05 7.17
C LYS A 113 -13.97 -23.68 8.39
N GLU A 114 -13.42 -23.40 9.57
CA GLU A 114 -13.89 -23.94 10.84
C GLU A 114 -14.99 -23.08 11.48
N LYS A 115 -15.22 -21.86 10.97
CA LYS A 115 -16.13 -20.86 11.53
C LYS A 115 -15.87 -20.58 13.02
N THR A 116 -14.60 -20.60 13.40
CA THR A 116 -14.15 -20.38 14.78
C THR A 116 -13.02 -19.37 14.81
N LEU A 117 -12.74 -18.83 15.99
CA LEU A 117 -11.55 -18.04 16.26
C LEU A 117 -10.39 -18.98 16.59
N VAL A 118 -9.31 -18.87 15.83
CA VAL A 118 -8.08 -19.63 16.06
C VAL A 118 -6.97 -18.69 16.52
N ASP A 119 -6.13 -19.16 17.42
CA ASP A 119 -4.94 -18.44 17.86
C ASP A 119 -3.84 -18.56 16.81
N VAL A 120 -3.47 -17.42 16.23
CA VAL A 120 -2.43 -17.35 15.20
C VAL A 120 -1.23 -16.61 15.75
N SER A 121 -0.03 -17.17 15.56
CA SER A 121 1.21 -16.45 15.85
C SER A 121 1.31 -15.21 14.98
N PHE A 122 1.49 -14.08 15.65
CA PHE A 122 1.41 -12.74 15.10
C PHE A 122 2.73 -12.00 15.36
N PRO A 123 3.66 -12.01 14.40
CA PRO A 123 4.93 -11.33 14.51
C PRO A 123 4.75 -9.80 14.67
N ALA A 124 5.61 -9.15 15.45
CA ALA A 124 5.59 -7.70 15.68
C ALA A 124 5.53 -6.87 14.38
N ILE A 125 6.27 -7.29 13.34
CA ILE A 125 6.28 -6.60 12.03
C ILE A 125 4.89 -6.53 11.38
N VAL A 126 4.02 -7.53 11.59
CA VAL A 126 2.66 -7.53 11.03
C VAL A 126 1.78 -6.52 11.78
N LYS A 127 2.00 -6.36 13.10
CA LYS A 127 1.32 -5.35 13.92
C LYS A 127 1.69 -3.95 13.43
N GLU A 128 2.99 -3.70 13.28
CA GLU A 128 3.50 -2.39 12.90
C GLU A 128 3.12 -2.05 11.47
N TYR A 129 3.19 -3.01 10.53
CA TYR A 129 2.70 -2.81 9.17
C TYR A 129 1.25 -2.35 9.11
N ASN A 130 0.34 -3.00 9.85
CA ASN A 130 -1.07 -2.62 9.82
C ASN A 130 -1.30 -1.20 10.37
N LYS A 131 -0.57 -0.85 11.43
CA LYS A 131 -0.58 0.49 12.02
C LYS A 131 -0.03 1.54 11.04
N GLU A 132 1.06 1.24 10.34
CA GLU A 132 1.63 2.14 9.33
C GLU A 132 0.73 2.28 8.10
N VAL A 133 0.02 1.22 7.69
CA VAL A 133 -1.02 1.32 6.64
C VAL A 133 -2.17 2.22 7.09
N GLU A 134 -2.59 2.14 8.35
CA GLU A 134 -3.63 3.02 8.90
C GLU A 134 -3.16 4.48 8.96
N ASN A 135 -1.95 4.71 9.47
CA ASN A 135 -1.32 6.04 9.49
C ASN A 135 -1.17 6.61 8.07
N GLY A 136 -0.75 5.77 7.11
CA GLY A 136 -0.61 6.14 5.71
C GLY A 136 -1.93 6.56 5.06
N LYS A 137 -3.06 5.96 5.47
CA LYS A 137 -4.39 6.42 5.03
C LYS A 137 -4.71 7.81 5.57
N GLU A 138 -4.45 8.07 6.86
CA GLU A 138 -4.65 9.40 7.45
C GLU A 138 -3.83 10.46 6.69
N VAL A 139 -2.55 10.18 6.43
CA VAL A 139 -1.66 11.07 5.67
C VAL A 139 -2.15 11.27 4.23
N PHE A 140 -2.55 10.20 3.54
CA PHE A 140 -3.02 10.28 2.16
C PHE A 140 -4.23 11.20 2.01
N PHE A 141 -5.25 11.01 2.86
CA PHE A 141 -6.45 11.86 2.81
C PHE A 141 -6.15 13.30 3.23
N TRP A 142 -5.25 13.51 4.20
CA TRP A 142 -4.79 14.84 4.56
C TRP A 142 -4.11 15.54 3.37
N THR A 143 -3.22 14.85 2.65
CA THR A 143 -2.55 15.41 1.45
C THR A 143 -3.55 15.76 0.35
N LEU A 144 -4.54 14.90 0.10
CA LEU A 144 -5.61 15.20 -0.86
C LEU A 144 -6.38 16.46 -0.46
N HIS A 145 -6.73 16.58 0.83
CA HIS A 145 -7.44 17.76 1.34
C HIS A 145 -6.60 19.03 1.19
N VAL A 146 -5.31 18.99 1.53
CA VAL A 146 -4.37 20.11 1.33
C VAL A 146 -4.31 20.50 -0.15
N ALA A 147 -4.23 19.53 -1.07
CA ALA A 147 -4.19 19.80 -2.50
C ALA A 147 -5.46 20.51 -3.00
N VAL A 148 -6.64 20.07 -2.54
CA VAL A 148 -7.92 20.72 -2.87
C VAL A 148 -7.99 22.14 -2.31
N VAL A 149 -7.60 22.36 -1.06
CA VAL A 149 -7.59 23.69 -0.43
C VAL A 149 -6.59 24.62 -1.13
N ASN A 150 -5.39 24.14 -1.44
CA ASN A 150 -4.40 24.90 -2.21
C ASN A 150 -4.92 25.24 -3.62
N GLY A 151 -5.64 24.33 -4.26
CA GLY A 151 -6.31 24.58 -5.55
C GLY A 151 -7.39 25.66 -5.44
N TRP A 152 -8.21 25.62 -4.39
CA TRP A 152 -9.24 26.64 -4.14
C TRP A 152 -8.64 28.03 -3.85
N LEU A 153 -7.55 28.09 -3.08
CA LEU A 153 -6.84 29.36 -2.82
C LEU A 153 -6.25 29.97 -4.10
N GLN A 154 -5.75 29.14 -5.02
CA GLN A 154 -5.30 29.59 -6.34
C GLN A 154 -6.47 30.07 -7.20
N TYR A 155 -7.56 29.31 -7.27
CA TYR A 155 -8.79 29.72 -7.96
C TYR A 155 -9.28 31.10 -7.49
N LYS A 156 -9.30 31.35 -6.19
CA LYS A 156 -9.67 32.67 -5.64
C LYS A 156 -8.72 33.80 -6.02
N ARG A 157 -7.43 33.49 -6.19
CA ARG A 157 -6.45 34.48 -6.65
C ARG A 157 -6.69 34.82 -8.12
N ASP A 158 -6.89 33.81 -8.96
CA ASP A 158 -7.07 33.97 -10.40
C ASP A 158 -8.37 34.73 -10.73
N LEU A 159 -9.43 34.51 -9.94
CA LEU A 159 -10.67 35.29 -10.03
C LEU A 159 -10.51 36.78 -9.68
N LYS A 160 -9.50 37.15 -8.89
CA LYS A 160 -9.23 38.57 -8.58
C LYS A 160 -8.37 39.24 -9.64
N THR A 161 -7.50 38.46 -10.29
CA THR A 161 -6.60 38.95 -11.34
C THR A 161 -7.30 39.05 -12.70
N SER A 162 -8.29 38.20 -12.95
CA SER A 162 -9.16 38.32 -14.12
C SER A 162 -10.31 39.29 -13.82
N ASP A 163 -10.66 40.17 -14.75
CA ASP A 163 -11.88 41.01 -14.71
C ASP A 163 -13.19 40.18 -14.77
N ALA A 164 -13.09 38.86 -14.62
CA ALA A 164 -14.20 37.92 -14.62
C ALA A 164 -14.97 38.02 -13.29
N ALA A 165 -16.03 38.84 -13.30
CA ALA A 165 -17.10 38.96 -12.31
C ALA A 165 -16.87 38.16 -10.99
N SER A 166 -16.29 38.83 -9.99
CA SER A 166 -16.16 38.31 -8.61
C SER A 166 -17.50 37.89 -7.98
N GLY A 167 -18.62 38.27 -8.59
CA GLY A 167 -19.99 37.94 -8.18
C GLY A 167 -20.38 36.46 -8.25
N SER A 168 -19.56 35.58 -8.83
CA SER A 168 -19.82 34.11 -8.87
C SER A 168 -18.74 33.25 -8.19
N GLN A 169 -17.96 33.83 -7.27
CA GLN A 169 -16.93 33.08 -6.55
C GLN A 169 -17.56 31.88 -5.80
N LYS A 170 -17.14 30.67 -6.17
CA LYS A 170 -17.55 29.45 -5.48
C LYS A 170 -16.98 29.40 -4.07
N ASP A 171 -17.80 28.96 -3.12
CA ASP A 171 -17.29 28.57 -1.82
C ASP A 171 -16.43 27.30 -1.92
N LEU A 172 -15.77 26.93 -0.82
CA LEU A 172 -14.87 25.77 -0.81
C LEU A 172 -15.63 24.46 -1.06
N MET A 173 -16.88 24.36 -0.60
CA MET A 173 -17.68 23.14 -0.74
C MET A 173 -18.04 22.91 -2.21
N GLN A 174 -18.56 23.94 -2.88
CA GLN A 174 -18.92 23.88 -4.29
C GLN A 174 -17.70 23.62 -5.16
N PHE A 175 -16.56 24.25 -4.87
CA PHE A 175 -15.30 23.95 -5.56
C PHE A 175 -14.87 22.49 -5.36
N THR A 176 -14.98 21.97 -4.14
CA THR A 176 -14.63 20.58 -3.83
C THR A 176 -15.53 19.59 -4.56
N LEU A 177 -16.84 19.87 -4.65
CA LEU A 177 -17.79 19.06 -5.41
C LEU A 177 -17.44 19.03 -6.89
N ASP A 178 -17.13 20.17 -7.49
CA ASP A 178 -16.75 20.24 -8.91
C ASP A 178 -15.47 19.44 -9.20
N VAL A 179 -14.47 19.51 -8.31
CA VAL A 179 -13.25 18.68 -8.41
C VAL A 179 -13.60 17.20 -8.34
N ALA A 180 -14.46 16.79 -7.41
CA ALA A 180 -14.89 15.40 -7.28
C ALA A 180 -15.67 14.91 -8.52
N GLU A 181 -16.57 15.73 -9.05
CA GLU A 181 -17.30 15.44 -10.29
C GLU A 181 -16.37 15.31 -11.49
N ALA A 182 -15.43 16.23 -11.64
CA ALA A 182 -14.45 16.16 -12.72
C ALA A 182 -13.65 14.85 -12.64
N LEU A 183 -13.13 14.50 -11.46
CA LEU A 183 -12.34 13.27 -11.24
C LEU A 183 -13.15 11.98 -11.45
N THR A 184 -14.46 11.99 -11.18
CA THR A 184 -15.34 10.82 -11.42
C THR A 184 -15.78 10.68 -12.88
N LYS A 185 -15.74 11.76 -13.66
CA LYS A 185 -16.01 11.76 -15.10
C LYS A 185 -14.76 11.38 -15.91
N VAL A 186 -13.57 11.68 -15.39
CA VAL A 186 -12.28 11.25 -15.96
C VAL A 186 -12.14 9.72 -15.83
N ASN A 187 -12.08 9.02 -16.98
CA ASN A 187 -12.00 7.55 -17.14
C ASN A 187 -13.31 6.75 -17.25
N LYS A 188 -14.48 7.37 -17.47
CA LYS A 188 -15.69 6.59 -17.87
C LYS A 188 -15.54 5.82 -19.21
N ALA A 189 -14.44 6.03 -19.95
CA ALA A 189 -14.08 5.25 -21.14
C ALA A 189 -13.37 3.91 -20.86
N TYR A 190 -12.98 3.59 -19.63
CA TYR A 190 -12.41 2.28 -19.29
C TYR A 190 -13.29 1.57 -18.27
N ALA A 191 -14.28 0.82 -18.78
CA ALA A 191 -14.87 -0.26 -18.01
C ALA A 191 -13.75 -1.23 -17.62
N ARG A 192 -13.21 -1.11 -16.40
CA ARG A 192 -12.34 -2.14 -15.84
C ARG A 192 -13.17 -3.41 -15.74
N LYS A 193 -12.88 -4.41 -16.59
CA LYS A 193 -13.33 -5.78 -16.35
C LYS A 193 -13.08 -6.09 -14.88
N SER A 194 -14.15 -6.38 -14.16
CA SER A 194 -14.09 -6.82 -12.76
C SER A 194 -13.04 -7.92 -12.68
N ARG A 195 -12.04 -7.74 -11.80
CA ARG A 195 -11.11 -8.81 -11.42
C ARG A 195 -11.83 -9.76 -10.45
N GLY A 196 -12.92 -10.36 -10.93
CA GLY A 196 -13.55 -11.51 -10.34
C GLY A 196 -12.88 -12.78 -10.86
N ARG A 197 -12.73 -13.78 -9.97
CA ARG A 197 -12.31 -15.13 -10.34
C ARG A 197 -13.37 -15.71 -11.28
N VAL A 198 -13.03 -15.86 -12.56
CA VAL A 198 -13.94 -16.47 -13.54
C VAL A 198 -14.11 -17.94 -13.16
N SER A 199 -15.28 -18.32 -12.67
CA SER A 199 -15.74 -19.71 -12.62
C SER A 199 -16.09 -20.12 -14.04
N VAL A 200 -15.31 -21.06 -14.59
CA VAL A 200 -15.55 -21.61 -15.93
C VAL A 200 -16.78 -22.51 -15.87
N THR A 201 -17.83 -22.16 -16.61
CA THR A 201 -18.87 -23.10 -17.03
C THR A 201 -19.08 -23.00 -18.54
N ALA A 202 -18.82 -24.15 -19.17
CA ALA A 202 -19.34 -24.68 -20.42
C ALA A 202 -19.11 -23.94 -21.76
N ASN A 203 -18.23 -24.56 -22.55
CA ASN A 203 -18.31 -24.90 -23.98
C ASN A 203 -19.11 -24.02 -24.96
N THR A 204 -18.41 -23.55 -26.00
CA THR A 204 -18.90 -23.69 -27.37
C THR A 204 -17.72 -23.94 -28.29
N GLU A 205 -17.81 -25.01 -29.07
CA GLU A 205 -16.89 -25.38 -30.12
C GLU A 205 -16.74 -24.26 -31.14
N THR A 206 -15.50 -24.01 -31.58
CA THR A 206 -15.25 -23.71 -32.99
C THR A 206 -13.79 -24.00 -33.33
N SER A 207 -13.65 -25.06 -34.12
CA SER A 207 -12.44 -25.51 -34.78
C SER A 207 -11.75 -24.38 -35.55
N ARG A 208 -10.43 -24.20 -35.36
CA ARG A 208 -9.50 -23.60 -36.34
C ARG A 208 -8.05 -24.00 -36.06
N ARG A 209 -7.63 -25.03 -36.80
CA ARG A 209 -6.28 -25.42 -37.28
C ARG A 209 -5.06 -25.01 -36.45
N ARG A 210 -4.40 -26.04 -35.87
CA ARG A 210 -3.04 -26.03 -35.33
C ARG A 210 -2.03 -25.79 -36.47
N VAL A 211 -1.37 -24.63 -36.49
CA VAL A 211 -0.17 -24.42 -37.30
C VAL A 211 0.99 -25.13 -36.59
N ARG A 212 1.56 -26.16 -37.21
CA ARG A 212 2.76 -26.85 -36.73
C ARG A 212 3.97 -25.91 -36.91
N ARG A 213 4.74 -25.66 -35.84
CA ARG A 213 6.09 -25.09 -35.95
C ARG A 213 7.04 -26.17 -36.47
N PRO A 214 7.96 -25.86 -37.40
CA PRO A 214 9.01 -26.80 -37.78
C PRO A 214 10.05 -26.93 -36.64
N GLU A 215 10.57 -28.14 -36.45
CA GLU A 215 11.66 -28.43 -35.51
C GLU A 215 13.01 -27.89 -36.02
N PRO A 216 13.94 -27.51 -35.12
CA PRO A 216 15.27 -27.07 -35.52
C PRO A 216 16.16 -28.27 -35.91
N THR A 217 16.69 -28.22 -37.13
CA THR A 217 17.67 -29.16 -37.69
C THR A 217 18.93 -29.25 -36.82
N LYS A 218 19.29 -30.47 -36.39
CA LYS A 218 20.57 -30.76 -35.74
C LYS A 218 21.70 -30.64 -36.77
N LEU A 219 22.64 -29.73 -36.56
CA LEU A 219 23.90 -29.72 -37.31
C LEU A 219 24.85 -30.71 -36.64
N PHE A 220 25.19 -31.77 -37.36
CA PHE A 220 26.29 -32.67 -37.05
C PHE A 220 27.62 -31.97 -37.36
N TYR A 221 28.56 -32.04 -36.43
CA TYR A 221 29.98 -31.94 -36.74
C TYR A 221 30.67 -33.15 -36.10
N ASP A 222 31.02 -34.10 -36.95
CA ASP A 222 32.05 -35.10 -36.67
C ASP A 222 33.40 -34.40 -36.66
N LEU A 223 34.20 -34.62 -35.61
CA LEU A 223 35.65 -34.56 -35.69
C LEU A 223 36.23 -35.65 -34.79
N SER A 224 36.73 -36.68 -35.49
CA SER A 224 37.87 -37.59 -35.19
C SER A 224 38.00 -38.18 -33.78
#